data_AF-A0A179CYE1-F1
#
_entry.id   AF-A0A179CYE1-F1
#
_cell.length_a   1.000
_cell.length_b   1.000
_cell.length_c   1.000
_cell.angle_alpha   90.00
_cell.angle_beta   90.00
_cell.angle_gamma   90.00
#
_symmetry.space_group_name_H-M   'P 1'
#
loop_
_entity.id
_entity.type
_entity.pdbx_description
1 polymer ?
#
loop_
_entity_poly.entity_id
_entity_poly.type
_entity_poly.pdbx_seq_one_letter_code
_entity_poly.pdbx_strand_id
1 'polypeptide(L)' 'MNAETVDVINLNANINGNSFTGSANSASLSGTAKVEGKFYGENAKELGGMFKAADWVGAFGASK' A
#
# COMPACT_ATOMS: atom_id res chain seq x y z
N MET A 1 -6.17 -25.14 -16.87
CA MET A 1 -5.66 -23.77 -16.65
C MET A 1 -5.30 -23.67 -15.19
N ASN A 2 -4.02 -23.51 -14.85
CA ASN A 2 -3.67 -23.07 -13.51
C ASN A 2 -3.94 -21.57 -13.49
N ALA A 3 -4.95 -21.13 -12.75
CA ALA A 3 -5.12 -19.72 -12.50
C ALA A 3 -3.89 -19.27 -11.71
N GLU A 4 -3.10 -18.33 -12.24
CA GLU A 4 -2.14 -17.62 -11.41
C GLU A 4 -2.93 -16.94 -10.29
N THR A 5 -2.68 -17.36 -9.06
CA THR A 5 -3.18 -16.65 -7.89
C THR A 5 -2.40 -15.34 -7.81
N VAL A 6 -3.04 -14.25 -8.21
CA VAL A 6 -2.51 -12.91 -7.98
C VAL A 6 -2.49 -12.70 -6.47
N ASP A 7 -1.29 -12.52 -5.91
CA ASP A 7 -1.14 -12.17 -4.51
C ASP A 7 -1.64 -10.75 -4.27
N VAL A 8 -2.84 -10.65 -3.71
CA VAL A 8 -3.46 -9.36 -3.38
C VAL A 8 -2.87 -8.83 -2.08
N ILE A 9 -2.44 -7.57 -2.11
CA ILE A 9 -2.06 -6.80 -0.93
C ILE A 9 -3.24 -5.88 -0.57
N ASN A 10 -3.87 -6.13 0.58
CA ASN A 10 -4.95 -5.30 1.10
C ASN A 10 -4.37 -4.24 2.02
N LEU A 11 -4.71 -2.98 1.79
CA LEU A 11 -4.11 -1.83 2.46
C LEU A 11 -5.18 -0.99 3.16
N ASN A 12 -4.98 -0.71 4.45
CA ASN A 12 -5.85 0.16 5.25
C ASN A 12 -5.00 1.24 5.91
N ALA A 13 -5.38 2.51 5.78
CA ALA A 13 -4.62 3.63 6.31
C ALA A 13 -5.52 4.77 6.79
N ASN A 14 -5.03 5.52 7.76
CA ASN A 14 -5.62 6.78 8.22
C ASN A 14 -4.90 7.94 7.55
N ILE A 15 -5.64 8.99 7.19
CA ILE A 15 -5.11 10.20 6.57
C ILE A 15 -4.87 11.24 7.66
N ASN A 16 -3.70 11.89 7.63
CA ASN A 16 -3.35 13.05 8.44
C ASN A 16 -2.60 14.08 7.58
N GLY A 17 -3.22 15.24 7.36
CA GLY A 17 -2.73 16.22 6.39
C GLY A 17 -2.68 15.62 4.97
N ASN A 18 -1.55 15.76 4.29
CA ASN A 18 -1.33 15.14 2.97
C ASN A 18 -0.66 13.75 3.05
N SER A 19 -0.52 13.19 4.25
CA SER A 19 0.11 11.89 4.47
C SER A 19 -0.92 10.86 4.92
N PHE A 20 -0.63 9.58 4.71
CA PHE A 20 -1.41 8.49 5.27
C PHE A 20 -0.47 7.40 5.81
N THR A 21 -0.86 6.81 6.92
CA THR A 21 -0.14 5.70 7.55
C THR A 21 -1.10 4.61 7.98
N GLY A 22 -0.62 3.37 7.97
CA GLY A 22 -1.47 2.24 8.28
C GLY A 22 -0.78 0.90 8.13
N SER A 23 -1.55 -0.09 7.68
CA SER A 23 -1.13 -1.49 7.61
C SER A 23 -1.54 -2.13 6.29
N ALA A 24 -0.71 -3.05 5.80
CA ALA A 24 -1.00 -3.89 4.65
C ALA A 24 -0.89 -5.38 5.02
N ASN A 25 -1.79 -6.19 4.50
CA ASN A 25 -1.86 -7.64 4.73
C ASN A 25 -2.07 -8.38 3.41
N SER A 26 -1.58 -9.62 3.34
CA SER A 26 -1.81 -10.54 2.23
C SER A 26 -2.23 -11.90 2.76
N ALA A 27 -2.96 -12.68 1.96
CA ALA A 27 -3.33 -14.04 2.30
C ALA A 27 -2.16 -15.04 2.14
N SER A 28 -1.18 -14.70 1.30
CA SER A 28 -0.05 -15.56 0.93
C SER A 28 1.28 -15.14 1.57
N LEU A 29 1.41 -13.88 1.98
CA LEU A 29 2.59 -13.37 2.68
C LEU A 29 2.34 -13.30 4.18
N SER A 30 3.28 -13.83 4.97
CA SER A 30 3.21 -13.79 6.42
C SER A 30 3.46 -12.38 6.97
N GLY A 31 2.78 -12.06 8.07
CA GLY A 31 2.95 -10.82 8.81
C GLY A 31 2.14 -9.64 8.26
N THR A 32 2.19 -8.54 9.02
CA THR A 32 1.54 -7.26 8.67
C THR A 32 2.62 -6.25 8.32
N ALA A 33 2.54 -5.68 7.12
CA ALA A 33 3.42 -4.60 6.70
C ALA A 33 2.91 -3.26 7.24
N LYS A 34 3.83 -2.39 7.66
CA LYS A 34 3.52 -0.98 7.94
C LYS A 34 3.48 -0.19 6.64
N VAL A 35 2.51 0.70 6.49
CA VAL A 35 2.32 1.53 5.30
C VAL A 35 2.61 2.98 5.62
N GLU A 36 3.33 3.64 4.71
CA GLU A 36 3.51 5.08 4.70
C GLU A 36 3.33 5.59 3.26
N GLY A 37 2.59 6.69 3.10
CA GLY A 37 2.42 7.33 1.80
C GLY A 37 1.89 8.74 1.90
N LYS A 38 1.80 9.41 0.76
CA LYS A 38 1.37 10.80 0.65
C LYS A 38 0.55 11.03 -0.62
N PHE A 39 -0.24 12.10 -0.58
CA PHE A 39 -0.91 12.68 -1.73
C PHE A 39 -0.04 13.78 -2.35
N TYR A 40 -0.03 13.83 -3.68
CA TYR A 40 0.79 14.71 -4.51
C TYR A 40 -0.04 15.39 -5.60
N GLY A 41 0.53 16.47 -6.14
CA GLY A 41 -0.09 17.28 -7.19
C GLY A 41 -1.22 18.19 -6.70
N GLU A 42 -1.65 19.08 -7.59
CA GLU A 42 -2.78 19.97 -7.31
C GLU A 42 -4.03 19.15 -7.01
N ASN A 43 -4.73 19.48 -5.93
CA ASN A 43 -5.93 18.78 -5.46
C ASN A 43 -5.75 17.27 -5.24
N ALA A 44 -4.54 16.84 -4.84
CA ALA A 44 -4.24 15.43 -4.56
C ALA A 44 -4.52 14.47 -5.74
N LYS A 45 -4.25 14.93 -6.98
CA LYS A 45 -4.48 14.15 -8.21
C LYS A 45 -3.70 12.83 -8.28
N GLU A 46 -2.64 12.70 -7.50
CA GLU A 46 -1.77 11.53 -7.46
C GLU A 46 -1.50 11.12 -6.01
N LEU A 47 -1.23 9.84 -5.79
CA LEU A 47 -0.73 9.31 -4.52
C LEU A 47 0.41 8.33 -4.75
N GLY A 48 1.27 8.22 -3.75
CA GLY A 48 2.35 7.24 -3.74
C GLY A 48 2.70 6.83 -2.32
N GLY A 49 3.22 5.62 -2.18
CA GLY A 49 3.62 5.11 -0.88
C GLY A 49 4.41 3.81 -0.97
N MET A 50 4.78 3.33 0.20
CA MET A 50 5.45 2.07 0.39
C MET A 50 4.87 1.31 1.57
N PHE A 51 5.12 0.01 1.60
CA PHE A 51 4.82 -0.84 2.74
C PHE A 51 5.99 -1.77 3.03
N LYS A 52 6.21 -2.07 4.30
CA LYS A 52 7.31 -2.93 4.75
C LYS A 52 6.89 -3.84 5.90
N ALA A 53 7.08 -5.15 5.72
CA ALA A 53 7.07 -6.17 6.75
C ALA A 53 8.51 -6.63 7.06
N ALA A 54 8.66 -7.72 7.82
CA ALA A 54 9.96 -8.32 8.09
C ALA A 54 10.66 -8.81 6.80
N ASP A 55 9.93 -9.58 5.98
CA ASP A 55 10.51 -10.32 4.85
C ASP A 55 10.05 -9.84 3.47
N TRP A 56 9.18 -8.83 3.41
CA TRP A 56 8.67 -8.29 2.16
C TRP A 56 8.44 -6.79 2.23
N VAL A 57 8.65 -6.13 1.09
CA VAL A 57 8.55 -4.69 0.89
C VAL A 57 7.95 -4.43 -0.47
N GLY A 58 7.24 -3.32 -0.62
CA GLY A 58 6.74 -2.87 -1.90
C GLY A 58 6.46 -1.38 -1.93
N ALA A 59 6.29 -0.87 -3.13
CA ALA A 59 5.91 0.50 -3.41
C ALA A 59 4.70 0.51 -4.34
N PHE A 60 3.90 1.57 -4.25
CA PHE A 60 2.71 1.74 -5.07
C PHE A 60 2.53 3.22 -5.44
N GLY A 61 1.86 3.44 -6.56
CA GLY A 61 1.44 4.74 -7.03
C GLY A 61 0.10 4.64 -7.74
N ALA A 62 -0.72 5.67 -7.63
CA ALA A 62 -1.99 5.75 -8.30
C ALA A 62 -2.33 7.21 -8.65
N SER A 63 -3.12 7.39 -9.70
CA SER A 63 -3.71 8.67 -10.08
C SER A 63 -5.24 8.55 -10.07
N LYS A 64 -5.93 9.66 -9.80
CA LYS A 64 -7.40 9.72 -9.89
C LYS A 64 -7.91 9.59 -11.32
#